data_AF-A0A9D6K6Y2-F1
#
_entry.id   AF-A0A9D6K6Y2-F1
#
_cell.length_a   1.000
_cell.length_b   1.000
_cell.length_c   1.000
_cell.angle_alpha   90.00
_cell.angle_beta   90.00
_cell.angle_gamma   90.00
#
_symmetry.space_group_name_H-M   'P 1'
#
loop_
_entity.id
_entity.type
_entity.pdbx_description
1 polymer ?
#
loop_
_entity_poly.entity_id
_entity_poly.type
_entity_poly.pdbx_seq_one_letter_code
_entity_poly.pdbx_strand_id
1 'polypeptide(L)'
;MEWIHIIGIGINGKDDLLNKALEIIKNSDILFGGERHLSYFSDFKGERFVIKSNLKEVVQHIKENRNKKITVLASGDPNFYGIADYLIKNLKKDDIEIIPNISSMQWAFAKIKEPWHDAVIVSSHGRDIEGIVEVARHNNKIGVFTSTGDEPKKIAEALLKDGLADFNAYICEDIGSSMEKITTCSLNEVRQKTFSPLNIMILILPTPLTGGGKGEGGEKGFQINAIFGFPDDSFIHSAGMITKEEIRAISLSKMRIRENSVIWDIGSGSGSIAIEAGRLAKMGKVYAIEKKHDRIKQINENIKKISMKNIEVIEGEAPDCLKGLTEPDAVFIGGSSGRLKTILEVCSKSMKNKGRIIINAI
;
A
#
# COMPACT_ATOMS: atom_id res chain seq x y z
N MET A 1 -5.57 24.12 33.89
CA MET A 1 -5.24 24.62 32.55
C MET A 1 -6.45 24.34 31.67
N GLU A 2 -6.83 25.29 30.83
CA GLU A 2 -7.92 25.07 29.89
C GLU A 2 -7.40 24.28 28.69
N TRP A 3 -8.24 23.39 28.17
CA TRP A 3 -7.89 22.50 27.07
C TRP A 3 -7.79 23.28 25.74
N ILE A 4 -6.82 22.90 24.91
CA ILE A 4 -6.75 23.28 23.51
C ILE A 4 -7.62 22.30 22.74
N HIS A 5 -8.75 22.76 22.22
CA HIS A 5 -9.66 21.90 21.48
C HIS A 5 -9.30 21.90 20.00
N ILE A 6 -9.11 20.72 19.41
CA ILE A 6 -8.96 20.58 17.96
C ILE A 6 -10.23 19.93 17.43
N ILE A 7 -11.03 20.71 16.71
CA ILE A 7 -12.37 20.32 16.29
C ILE A 7 -12.38 20.10 14.78
N GLY A 8 -12.78 18.89 14.40
CA GLY A 8 -13.08 18.51 13.03
C GLY A 8 -14.35 19.18 12.53
N ILE A 9 -14.26 19.84 11.38
CA ILE A 9 -15.38 20.38 10.62
C ILE A 9 -15.68 19.39 9.49
N GLY A 10 -16.89 18.84 9.51
CA GLY A 10 -17.39 17.96 8.48
C GLY A 10 -17.57 18.66 7.13
N ILE A 11 -18.23 17.95 6.22
CA ILE A 11 -18.37 18.36 4.83
C ILE A 11 -19.39 19.48 4.67
N ASN A 12 -20.47 19.46 5.45
CA ASN A 12 -21.49 20.51 5.49
C ASN A 12 -21.13 21.66 6.44
N GLY A 13 -19.86 21.79 6.82
CA GLY A 13 -19.39 22.90 7.64
C GLY A 13 -19.97 22.86 9.06
N LYS A 14 -20.59 23.96 9.48
CA LYS A 14 -21.16 24.14 10.82
C LYS A 14 -22.30 23.16 11.13
N ASP A 15 -23.05 22.75 10.11
CA ASP A 15 -24.24 21.91 10.28
C ASP A 15 -23.90 20.47 10.68
N ASP A 16 -22.66 20.02 10.42
CA ASP A 16 -22.16 18.70 10.83
C ASP A 16 -21.62 18.67 12.27
N LEU A 17 -21.72 19.77 13.02
CA LEU A 17 -21.17 19.84 14.37
C LEU A 17 -22.17 19.43 15.44
N LEU A 18 -21.71 18.57 16.34
CA LEU A 18 -22.43 18.25 17.57
C LEU A 18 -22.52 19.48 18.48
N ASN A 19 -23.59 19.55 19.28
CA ASN A 19 -23.83 20.66 20.22
C ASN A 19 -22.62 20.93 21.14
N LYS A 20 -21.95 19.89 21.64
CA LYS A 20 -20.72 20.04 22.46
C LYS A 20 -19.63 20.83 21.72
N ALA A 21 -19.40 20.55 20.44
CA ALA A 21 -18.40 21.24 19.64
C ALA A 21 -18.80 22.70 19.39
N LEU A 22 -20.08 22.96 19.09
CA LEU A 22 -20.61 24.31 18.90
C LEU A 22 -20.48 25.16 20.17
N GLU A 23 -20.74 24.58 21.35
CA GLU A 23 -20.57 25.26 22.63
C GLU A 23 -19.11 25.61 22.92
N ILE A 24 -18.19 24.68 22.65
CA ILE A 24 -16.75 24.93 22.79
C ILE A 24 -16.30 26.08 21.88
N ILE A 25 -16.70 26.05 20.60
CA ILE A 25 -16.38 27.12 19.63
C ILE A 25 -16.93 28.46 20.11
N LYS A 26 -18.20 28.50 20.53
CA LYS A 26 -18.85 29.73 21.00
C LYS A 26 -18.17 30.33 22.23
N ASN A 27 -17.69 29.48 23.14
CA ASN A 27 -17.05 29.88 24.38
C ASN A 27 -15.53 30.08 24.26
N SER A 28 -14.96 29.90 23.06
CA SER A 28 -13.53 30.11 22.83
C SER A 28 -13.19 31.59 22.79
N ASP A 29 -11.99 31.94 23.25
CA ASP A 29 -11.44 33.28 23.11
C ASP A 29 -10.73 33.46 21.77
N ILE A 30 -10.13 32.38 21.24
CA ILE A 30 -9.41 32.37 19.97
C ILE A 30 -9.83 31.17 19.12
N LEU A 31 -10.18 31.44 17.85
CA LEU A 31 -10.35 30.43 16.81
C LEU A 31 -9.21 30.45 15.81
N PHE A 32 -8.55 29.31 15.68
CA PHE A 32 -7.62 29.04 14.59
C PHE A 32 -8.32 28.24 13.51
N GLY A 33 -8.06 28.52 12.24
CA GLY A 33 -8.56 27.69 11.15
C GLY A 33 -8.20 28.23 9.78
N GLY A 34 -8.37 27.41 8.73
CA GLY A 34 -8.33 27.93 7.37
C GLY A 34 -9.47 28.93 7.13
N GLU A 35 -9.34 29.79 6.13
CA GLU A 35 -10.32 30.84 5.82
C GLU A 35 -11.74 30.28 5.65
N ARG A 36 -11.87 29.14 4.97
CA ARG A 36 -13.13 28.41 4.78
C ARG A 36 -13.76 27.94 6.10
N HIS A 37 -12.95 27.47 7.06
CA HIS A 37 -13.51 27.01 8.35
C HIS A 37 -13.96 28.18 9.21
N LEU A 38 -13.17 29.26 9.22
CA LEU A 38 -13.48 30.46 9.98
C LEU A 38 -14.73 31.18 9.44
N SER A 39 -14.99 31.13 8.13
CA SER A 39 -16.17 31.75 7.53
C SER A 39 -17.49 31.14 7.98
N TYR A 40 -17.52 29.85 8.38
CA TYR A 40 -18.70 29.21 8.98
C TYR A 40 -19.11 29.81 10.34
N PHE A 41 -18.22 30.58 10.97
CA PHE A 41 -18.43 31.21 12.28
C PHE A 41 -18.27 32.72 12.20
N SER A 42 -18.91 33.37 11.22
CA SER A 42 -18.92 34.84 11.05
C SER A 42 -19.36 35.60 12.30
N ASP A 43 -20.21 35.01 13.11
CA ASP A 43 -20.76 35.64 14.32
C ASP A 43 -19.85 35.53 15.55
N PHE A 44 -18.76 34.76 15.45
CA PHE A 44 -17.77 34.61 16.52
C PHE A 44 -17.17 35.98 16.90
N LYS A 45 -17.11 36.25 18.21
CA LYS A 45 -16.71 37.56 18.76
C LYS A 45 -15.27 37.62 19.25
N GLY A 46 -14.63 36.47 19.42
CA GLY A 46 -13.22 36.38 19.84
C GLY A 46 -12.24 36.62 18.69
N GLU A 47 -10.97 36.40 19.00
CA GLU A 47 -9.87 36.54 18.05
C GLU A 47 -9.89 35.41 17.01
N ARG A 48 -9.63 35.74 15.74
CA ARG A 48 -9.51 34.75 14.66
C ARG A 48 -8.09 34.75 14.11
N PHE A 49 -7.49 33.57 14.02
CA PHE A 49 -6.16 33.37 13.47
C PHE A 49 -6.22 32.44 12.26
N VAL A 50 -5.86 32.96 11.09
CA VAL A 50 -5.93 32.20 9.83
C VAL A 50 -4.72 31.26 9.72
N ILE A 51 -5.00 29.98 9.50
CA ILE A 51 -3.99 28.96 9.21
C ILE A 51 -3.80 28.86 7.70
N LYS A 52 -2.58 29.14 7.24
CA LYS A 52 -2.07 28.86 5.89
C LYS A 52 -0.76 28.09 6.02
N SER A 53 0.31 28.53 5.37
CA SER A 53 1.65 27.94 5.48
C SER A 53 2.43 28.42 6.72
N ASN A 54 1.75 28.79 7.80
CA ASN A 54 2.32 29.47 8.97
C ASN A 54 2.18 28.66 10.29
N LEU A 55 2.29 27.34 10.21
CA LEU A 55 2.07 26.45 11.37
C LEU A 55 2.99 26.75 12.57
N LYS A 56 4.21 27.27 12.35
CA LYS A 56 5.11 27.69 13.43
C LYS A 56 4.54 28.87 14.22
N GLU A 57 3.95 29.84 13.53
CA GLU A 57 3.30 31.00 14.15
C GLU A 57 2.06 30.57 14.92
N VAL A 58 1.27 29.63 14.38
CA VAL A 58 0.11 29.03 15.08
C VAL A 58 0.55 28.46 16.43
N VAL A 59 1.60 27.63 16.45
CA VAL A 59 2.12 27.05 17.70
C VAL A 59 2.63 28.12 18.66
N GLN A 60 3.33 29.12 18.16
CA GLN A 60 3.86 30.21 18.98
C GLN A 60 2.73 31.01 19.63
N HIS A 61 1.72 31.38 18.85
CA HIS A 61 0.56 32.12 19.33
C HIS A 61 -0.24 31.32 20.37
N ILE A 62 -0.38 30.00 20.17
CA ILE A 62 -0.99 29.09 21.16
C ILE A 62 -0.18 29.08 22.47
N LYS A 63 1.16 29.08 22.40
CA LYS A 63 2.02 29.10 23.58
C LYS A 63 1.97 30.42 24.35
N GLU A 64 1.81 31.54 23.65
CA GLU A 64 1.70 32.88 24.24
C GLU A 64 0.33 33.12 24.91
N ASN A 65 -0.71 32.40 24.47
CA ASN A 65 -2.10 32.58 24.93
C ASN A 65 -2.63 31.39 25.75
N ARG A 66 -1.77 30.68 26.50
CA ARG A 66 -2.15 29.48 27.27
C ARG A 66 -3.19 29.70 28.37
N ASN A 67 -3.44 30.95 28.74
CA ASN A 67 -4.46 31.35 29.71
C ASN A 67 -5.84 31.63 29.08
N LYS A 68 -5.99 31.47 27.76
CA LYS A 68 -7.23 31.66 27.02
C LYS A 68 -7.81 30.33 26.54
N LYS A 69 -9.12 30.30 26.25
CA LYS A 69 -9.82 29.19 25.61
C LYS A 69 -9.49 29.15 24.13
N ILE A 70 -8.70 28.16 23.72
CA ILE A 70 -8.24 28.02 22.34
C ILE A 70 -8.98 26.87 21.65
N THR A 71 -9.48 27.15 20.45
CA THR A 71 -10.02 26.13 19.55
C THR A 71 -9.37 26.22 18.17
N VAL A 72 -8.97 25.08 17.62
CA VAL A 72 -8.40 24.91 16.28
C VAL A 72 -9.39 24.12 15.42
N LEU A 73 -9.85 24.73 14.33
CA LEU A 73 -10.78 24.15 13.36
C LEU A 73 -9.99 23.47 12.23
N ALA A 74 -10.21 22.16 12.06
CA ALA A 74 -9.59 21.35 11.02
C ALA A 74 -10.64 20.75 10.07
N SER A 75 -10.27 20.38 8.84
CA SER A 75 -11.18 19.66 7.94
C SER A 75 -11.28 18.19 8.35
N GLY A 76 -12.50 17.63 8.34
CA GLY A 76 -12.76 16.23 8.60
C GLY A 76 -12.28 15.78 9.98
N ASP A 77 -11.55 14.67 10.03
CA ASP A 77 -10.92 14.18 11.25
C ASP A 77 -9.54 14.84 11.44
N PRO A 78 -9.31 15.61 12.53
CA PRO A 78 -8.01 16.24 12.78
C PRO A 78 -6.83 15.27 12.86
N ASN A 79 -7.06 14.01 13.24
CA ASN A 79 -6.04 12.97 13.35
C ASN A 79 -5.75 12.23 12.04
N PHE A 80 -6.57 12.42 11.00
CA PHE A 80 -6.45 11.67 9.76
C PHE A 80 -5.95 12.57 8.62
N TYR A 81 -4.63 12.55 8.40
CA TYR A 81 -3.94 13.48 7.48
C TYR A 81 -4.22 14.97 7.79
N GLY A 82 -4.57 15.27 9.04
CA GLY A 82 -4.93 16.61 9.51
C GLY A 82 -3.85 17.29 10.34
N ILE A 83 -4.19 18.47 10.88
CA ILE A 83 -3.26 19.34 11.62
C ILE A 83 -2.86 18.79 13.00
N ALA A 84 -3.60 17.81 13.54
CA ALA A 84 -3.36 17.32 14.90
C ALA A 84 -1.95 16.72 15.06
N ASP A 85 -1.44 16.00 14.05
CA ASP A 85 -0.08 15.44 14.09
C ASP A 85 0.98 16.53 14.34
N TYR A 86 0.87 17.66 13.65
CA TYR A 86 1.78 18.78 13.83
C TYR A 86 1.64 19.42 15.21
N LEU A 87 0.42 19.66 15.68
CA LEU A 87 0.18 20.31 16.98
C LEU A 87 0.62 19.42 18.15
N ILE A 88 0.32 18.13 18.10
CA ILE A 88 0.71 17.13 19.09
C ILE A 88 2.24 17.02 19.22
N LYS A 89 2.99 17.19 18.12
CA LYS A 89 4.46 17.18 18.14
C LYS A 89 5.07 18.43 18.77
N ASN A 90 4.33 19.54 18.84
CA ASN A 90 4.85 20.86 19.23
C ASN A 90 4.24 21.43 20.51
N LEU A 91 3.22 20.75 21.06
CA LEU A 91 2.48 21.09 22.28
C LEU A 91 2.39 19.85 23.19
N LYS A 92 2.03 20.02 24.46
CA LYS A 92 1.85 18.88 25.38
C LYS A 92 0.55 18.16 25.05
N LYS A 93 0.60 16.83 24.94
CA LYS A 93 -0.57 15.98 24.64
C LYS A 93 -1.70 16.14 25.66
N ASP A 94 -1.34 16.25 26.93
CA ASP A 94 -2.30 16.35 28.04
C ASP A 94 -3.09 17.67 28.05
N ASP A 95 -2.68 18.65 27.24
CA ASP A 95 -3.40 19.92 27.09
C ASP A 95 -4.39 19.89 25.90
N ILE A 96 -4.48 18.80 25.13
CA ILE A 96 -5.21 18.75 23.85
C ILE A 96 -6.42 17.82 23.95
N GLU A 97 -7.61 18.33 23.62
CA GLU A 97 -8.81 17.52 23.38
C GLU A 97 -9.12 17.54 21.88
N ILE A 98 -9.31 16.37 21.27
CA ILE A 98 -9.66 16.27 19.85
C ILE A 98 -11.10 15.81 19.72
N ILE A 99 -11.89 16.56 18.96
CA ILE A 99 -13.25 16.21 18.59
C ILE A 99 -13.26 15.89 17.09
N PRO A 100 -13.33 14.61 16.69
CA PRO A 100 -13.28 14.23 15.29
C PRO A 100 -14.59 14.53 14.57
N ASN A 101 -14.54 14.53 13.23
CA ASN A 101 -15.70 14.58 12.35
C ASN A 101 -15.44 13.70 11.11
N ILE A 102 -16.46 13.51 10.27
CA ILE A 102 -16.38 12.64 9.09
C ILE A 102 -15.32 13.17 8.12
N SER A 103 -14.34 12.33 7.78
CA SER A 103 -13.34 12.62 6.76
C SER A 103 -13.95 12.62 5.35
N SER A 104 -13.40 13.44 4.46
CA SER A 104 -13.73 13.42 3.04
C SER A 104 -13.51 12.04 2.40
N MET A 105 -12.55 11.24 2.90
CA MET A 105 -12.35 9.85 2.46
C MET A 105 -13.53 8.96 2.83
N GLN A 106 -14.01 9.04 4.07
CA GLN A 106 -15.17 8.27 4.53
C GLN A 106 -16.41 8.59 3.70
N TRP A 107 -16.60 9.87 3.37
CA TRP A 107 -17.70 10.32 2.53
C TRP A 107 -17.55 9.89 1.07
N ALA A 108 -16.33 9.92 0.52
CA ALA A 108 -16.04 9.41 -0.82
C ALA A 108 -16.47 7.93 -0.95
N PHE A 109 -16.03 7.08 -0.01
CA PHE A 109 -16.44 5.68 0.06
C PHE A 109 -17.96 5.51 0.22
N ALA A 110 -18.60 6.33 1.07
CA ALA A 110 -20.06 6.31 1.23
C ALA A 110 -20.79 6.64 -0.08
N LYS A 111 -20.30 7.61 -0.86
CA LYS A 111 -20.91 8.02 -2.12
C LYS A 111 -20.78 6.97 -3.22
N ILE A 112 -19.65 6.27 -3.29
CA ILE A 112 -19.46 5.14 -4.21
C ILE A 112 -20.09 3.83 -3.68
N LYS A 113 -20.67 3.87 -2.47
CA LYS A 113 -21.33 2.75 -1.78
C LYS A 113 -20.39 1.55 -1.55
N GLU A 114 -19.12 1.83 -1.31
CA GLU A 114 -18.11 0.80 -1.12
C GLU A 114 -17.71 0.71 0.37
N PRO A 115 -17.78 -0.47 1.00
CA PRO A 115 -17.21 -0.69 2.32
C PRO A 115 -15.70 -0.46 2.30
N TRP A 116 -15.14 0.25 3.29
CA TRP A 116 -13.75 0.71 3.24
C TRP A 116 -12.84 0.12 4.32
N HIS A 117 -13.33 -0.86 5.08
CA HIS A 117 -12.63 -1.49 6.21
C HIS A 117 -11.31 -2.17 5.83
N ASP A 118 -11.18 -2.57 4.56
CA ASP A 118 -10.01 -3.22 3.94
C ASP A 118 -9.22 -2.27 3.02
N ALA A 119 -9.59 -0.98 2.97
CA ALA A 119 -8.90 0.00 2.14
C ALA A 119 -7.57 0.44 2.78
N VAL A 120 -6.50 0.47 1.97
CA VAL A 120 -5.26 1.15 2.37
C VAL A 120 -5.34 2.61 1.99
N ILE A 121 -5.20 3.51 2.96
CA ILE A 121 -5.30 4.94 2.72
C ILE A 121 -3.92 5.58 2.71
N VAL A 122 -3.61 6.30 1.63
CA VAL A 122 -2.36 7.02 1.42
C VAL A 122 -2.64 8.48 1.05
N SER A 123 -1.62 9.33 1.18
CA SER A 123 -1.63 10.69 0.65
C SER A 123 -0.44 10.89 -0.28
N SER A 124 -0.65 11.61 -1.37
CA SER A 124 0.43 12.08 -2.25
C SER A 124 1.23 13.23 -1.63
N HIS A 125 0.65 13.96 -0.66
CA HIS A 125 1.39 14.96 0.10
C HIS A 125 2.47 14.28 0.96
N GLY A 126 3.72 14.43 0.54
CA GLY A 126 4.88 13.83 1.22
C GLY A 126 5.21 12.41 0.78
N ARG A 127 4.58 11.91 -0.29
CA ARG A 127 4.89 10.61 -0.91
C ARG A 127 5.06 10.79 -2.42
N ASP A 128 6.06 10.13 -2.99
CA ASP A 128 6.22 10.05 -4.43
C ASP A 128 5.17 9.11 -5.08
N ILE A 129 5.06 9.18 -6.40
CA ILE A 129 4.07 8.39 -7.14
C ILE A 129 4.47 6.90 -7.10
N GLU A 130 5.77 6.62 -7.11
CA GLU A 130 6.34 5.29 -6.97
C GLU A 130 5.86 4.60 -5.69
N GLY A 131 5.80 5.32 -4.57
CA GLY A 131 5.28 4.81 -3.31
C GLY A 131 3.78 4.50 -3.32
N ILE A 132 3.00 5.12 -4.22
CA ILE A 132 1.57 4.79 -4.44
C ILE A 132 1.46 3.52 -5.30
N VAL A 133 2.29 3.41 -6.34
CA VAL A 133 2.34 2.23 -7.20
C VAL A 133 2.70 0.98 -6.40
N GLU A 134 3.67 1.09 -5.49
CA GLU A 134 4.05 -0.03 -4.61
C GLU A 134 2.90 -0.50 -3.70
N VAL A 135 2.07 0.43 -3.23
CA VAL A 135 0.86 0.09 -2.46
C VAL A 135 -0.16 -0.61 -3.36
N ALA A 136 -0.32 -0.16 -4.60
CA ALA A 136 -1.20 -0.79 -5.60
C ALA A 136 -0.80 -2.21 -6.00
N ARG A 137 0.49 -2.57 -5.92
CA ARG A 137 0.95 -3.95 -6.17
C ARG A 137 0.41 -4.96 -5.16
N HIS A 138 0.06 -4.50 -3.96
CA HIS A 138 -0.21 -5.38 -2.83
C HIS A 138 -1.63 -5.29 -2.30
N ASN A 139 -2.42 -4.31 -2.75
CA ASN A 139 -3.73 -4.00 -2.18
C ASN A 139 -4.78 -3.82 -3.27
N ASN A 140 -5.98 -4.34 -3.02
CA ASN A 140 -7.09 -4.30 -3.97
C ASN A 140 -7.91 -3.01 -3.88
N LYS A 141 -7.80 -2.28 -2.77
CA LYS A 141 -8.63 -1.13 -2.46
C LYS A 141 -7.77 -0.07 -1.81
N ILE A 142 -7.65 1.07 -2.47
CA ILE A 142 -6.75 2.14 -2.06
C ILE A 142 -7.49 3.46 -2.15
N GLY A 143 -7.45 4.24 -1.07
CA GLY A 143 -7.85 5.64 -1.08
C GLY A 143 -6.62 6.53 -1.12
N VAL A 144 -6.57 7.46 -2.06
CA VAL A 144 -5.46 8.41 -2.22
C VAL A 144 -5.98 9.83 -2.01
N PHE A 145 -5.49 10.51 -0.98
CA PHE A 145 -5.60 11.96 -0.91
C PHE A 145 -4.64 12.58 -1.92
N THR A 146 -5.18 13.33 -2.88
CA THR A 146 -4.37 14.06 -3.86
C THR A 146 -4.23 15.53 -3.45
N SER A 147 -3.29 16.19 -4.09
CA SER A 147 -2.88 17.56 -3.80
C SER A 147 -3.21 18.53 -4.94
N THR A 148 -3.41 18.00 -6.14
CA THR A 148 -3.66 18.78 -7.36
C THR A 148 -4.60 18.03 -8.31
N GLY A 149 -5.21 18.76 -9.24
CA GLY A 149 -6.08 18.17 -10.27
C GLY A 149 -5.34 17.32 -11.32
N ASP A 150 -4.01 17.39 -11.37
CA ASP A 150 -3.18 16.65 -12.33
C ASP A 150 -2.64 15.32 -11.74
N GLU A 151 -2.61 15.19 -10.41
CA GLU A 151 -2.10 13.99 -9.75
C GLU A 151 -2.84 12.70 -10.09
N PRO A 152 -4.19 12.65 -10.20
CA PRO A 152 -4.88 11.46 -10.66
C PRO A 152 -4.34 10.92 -12.00
N LYS A 153 -4.00 11.82 -12.94
CA LYS A 153 -3.41 11.43 -14.22
C LYS A 153 -2.04 10.79 -14.05
N LYS A 154 -1.16 11.44 -13.28
CA LYS A 154 0.20 10.96 -13.07
C LYS A 154 0.21 9.60 -12.35
N ILE A 155 -0.69 9.41 -11.38
CA ILE A 155 -0.88 8.13 -10.71
C ILE A 155 -1.35 7.06 -11.71
N ALA A 156 -2.37 7.37 -12.53
CA ALA A 156 -2.86 6.45 -13.54
C ALA A 156 -1.78 6.06 -14.56
N GLU A 157 -0.95 7.02 -15.00
CA GLU A 157 0.18 6.76 -15.91
C GLU A 157 1.23 5.84 -15.30
N ALA A 158 1.59 6.07 -14.05
CA ALA A 158 2.56 5.23 -13.35
C ALA A 158 2.04 3.80 -13.15
N LEU A 159 0.77 3.64 -12.76
CA LEU A 159 0.14 2.33 -12.61
C LEU A 159 0.10 1.56 -13.94
N LEU A 160 -0.29 2.23 -15.04
CA LEU A 160 -0.31 1.63 -16.38
C LEU A 160 1.08 1.20 -16.84
N LYS A 161 2.10 2.04 -16.62
CA LYS A 161 3.50 1.74 -16.94
C LYS A 161 4.01 0.48 -16.21
N ASP A 162 3.54 0.28 -14.99
CA ASP A 162 3.92 -0.84 -14.12
C ASP A 162 3.03 -2.09 -14.29
N GLY A 163 2.14 -2.10 -15.30
CA GLY A 163 1.29 -3.23 -15.65
C GLY A 163 0.04 -3.40 -14.77
N LEU A 164 -0.31 -2.40 -13.96
CA LEU A 164 -1.45 -2.42 -13.04
C LEU A 164 -2.70 -1.78 -13.66
N ALA A 165 -3.06 -2.20 -14.88
CA ALA A 165 -4.11 -1.58 -15.68
C ALA A 165 -5.54 -1.85 -15.17
N ASP A 166 -5.73 -2.88 -14.35
CA ASP A 166 -7.03 -3.45 -14.00
C ASP A 166 -7.80 -2.67 -12.92
N PHE A 167 -7.20 -1.63 -12.33
CA PHE A 167 -7.89 -0.81 -11.34
C PHE A 167 -8.99 0.05 -11.98
N ASN A 168 -10.18 0.02 -11.39
CA ASN A 168 -11.18 1.05 -11.57
C ASN A 168 -10.86 2.24 -10.68
N ALA A 169 -10.89 3.44 -11.26
CA ALA A 169 -10.68 4.69 -10.54
C ALA A 169 -12.01 5.42 -10.31
N TYR A 170 -12.18 5.93 -9.10
CA TYR A 170 -13.23 6.85 -8.71
C TYR A 170 -12.56 8.15 -8.29
N ILE A 171 -12.80 9.22 -9.04
CA ILE A 171 -12.31 10.55 -8.71
C ILE A 171 -13.47 11.32 -8.09
N CYS A 172 -13.38 11.58 -6.80
CA CYS A 172 -14.36 12.31 -6.02
C CYS A 172 -13.87 13.75 -5.83
N GLU A 173 -14.48 14.68 -6.55
CA GLU A 173 -14.10 16.08 -6.67
C GLU A 173 -15.01 16.94 -5.78
N ASP A 174 -14.44 17.94 -5.11
CA ASP A 174 -15.16 18.99 -4.37
C ASP A 174 -16.27 18.45 -3.44
N ILE A 175 -15.97 17.34 -2.74
CA ILE A 175 -16.93 16.55 -1.97
C ILE A 175 -17.73 17.44 -0.98
N GLY A 176 -19.06 17.29 -1.08
CA GLY A 176 -20.14 18.01 -0.41
C GLY A 176 -20.12 19.53 -0.50
N SER A 177 -19.46 20.08 -1.51
CA SER A 177 -19.84 21.38 -2.05
C SER A 177 -20.99 21.25 -3.07
N SER A 178 -21.53 22.37 -3.55
CA SER A 178 -22.46 22.39 -4.68
C SER A 178 -21.82 21.94 -6.00
N MET A 179 -20.48 21.87 -6.06
CA MET A 179 -19.70 21.43 -7.22
C MET A 179 -19.27 19.96 -7.09
N GLU A 180 -19.77 19.22 -6.10
CA GLU A 180 -19.44 17.81 -5.89
C GLU A 180 -19.65 17.00 -7.18
N LYS A 181 -18.63 16.26 -7.57
CA LYS A 181 -18.66 15.40 -8.75
C LYS A 181 -17.90 14.11 -8.51
N ILE A 182 -18.49 12.99 -8.93
CA ILE A 182 -17.85 11.68 -8.83
C ILE A 182 -17.73 11.11 -10.23
N THR A 183 -16.49 10.94 -10.67
CA THR A 183 -16.17 10.36 -11.96
C THR A 183 -15.68 8.93 -11.76
N THR A 184 -16.40 7.95 -12.30
CA THR A 184 -15.93 6.55 -12.40
C THR A 184 -15.32 6.33 -13.78
N CYS A 185 -14.11 5.78 -13.85
CA CYS A 185 -13.46 5.45 -15.11
C CYS A 185 -12.25 4.51 -14.94
N SER A 186 -11.79 3.92 -16.05
CA SER A 186 -10.53 3.18 -16.13
C SER A 186 -9.31 4.10 -16.02
N LEU A 187 -8.13 3.55 -15.71
CA LEU A 187 -6.88 4.32 -15.67
C LEU A 187 -6.55 4.99 -17.02
N ASN A 188 -6.91 4.38 -18.16
CA ASN A 188 -6.70 4.98 -19.48
C ASN A 188 -7.56 6.23 -19.69
N GLU A 189 -8.80 6.22 -19.20
CA GLU A 189 -9.70 7.36 -19.28
C GLU A 189 -9.32 8.48 -18.30
N VAL A 190 -8.77 8.15 -17.12
CA VAL A 190 -8.28 9.16 -16.16
C VAL A 190 -7.29 10.10 -16.84
N ARG A 191 -6.37 9.58 -17.67
CA ARG A 191 -5.36 10.35 -18.41
C ARG A 191 -5.94 11.42 -19.32
N GLN A 192 -7.17 11.22 -19.80
CA GLN A 192 -7.82 12.08 -20.79
C GLN A 192 -8.74 13.14 -20.16
N LYS A 193 -8.93 13.11 -18.83
CA LYS A 193 -9.87 13.98 -18.11
C LYS A 193 -9.15 14.97 -17.22
N THR A 194 -9.71 16.15 -17.01
CA THR A 194 -9.22 17.10 -16.01
C THR A 194 -10.08 17.02 -14.75
N PHE A 195 -9.43 17.20 -13.60
CA PHE A 195 -10.09 17.13 -12.30
C PHE A 195 -9.87 18.40 -11.49
N SER A 196 -10.78 18.68 -10.57
CA SER A 196 -10.65 19.76 -9.59
C SER A 196 -9.37 19.60 -8.75
N PRO A 197 -8.70 20.70 -8.34
CA PRO A 197 -7.60 20.64 -7.39
C PRO A 197 -7.97 19.95 -6.06
N LEU A 198 -9.24 20.02 -5.64
CA LEU A 198 -9.74 19.31 -4.47
C LEU A 198 -10.36 17.98 -4.90
N ASN A 199 -9.57 16.91 -4.89
CA ASN A 199 -10.07 15.59 -5.27
C ASN A 199 -9.47 14.46 -4.42
N ILE A 200 -10.23 13.36 -4.32
CA ILE A 200 -9.79 12.08 -3.77
C ILE A 200 -9.87 11.05 -4.89
N MET A 201 -8.83 10.24 -5.03
CA MET A 201 -8.80 9.12 -5.96
C MET A 201 -8.96 7.81 -5.18
N ILE A 202 -10.00 7.05 -5.46
CA ILE A 202 -10.17 5.68 -4.95
C ILE A 202 -9.86 4.71 -6.09
N LEU A 203 -8.98 3.76 -5.85
CA LEU A 203 -8.60 2.69 -6.75
C LEU A 203 -9.18 1.38 -6.22
N ILE A 204 -9.99 0.70 -7.02
CA ILE A 204 -10.56 -0.61 -6.68
C ILE A 204 -10.22 -1.59 -7.79
N LEU A 205 -9.59 -2.69 -7.41
CA LEU A 205 -9.38 -3.84 -8.27
C LEU A 205 -10.67 -4.69 -8.21
N PRO A 206 -11.47 -4.76 -9.29
CA PRO A 206 -12.79 -5.40 -9.27
C PRO A 206 -12.73 -6.91 -9.01
N THR A 207 -11.60 -7.54 -9.35
CA THR A 207 -11.29 -8.91 -8.95
C THR A 207 -10.17 -8.86 -7.91
N PRO A 208 -10.40 -9.25 -6.65
CA PRO A 208 -9.37 -9.24 -5.62
C PRO A 208 -8.13 -10.02 -6.07
N LEU A 209 -6.92 -9.54 -5.73
CA LEU A 209 -5.64 -10.26 -5.91
C LEU A 209 -5.65 -11.66 -5.24
N THR A 210 -6.68 -11.95 -4.43
CA THR A 210 -6.97 -13.25 -3.84
C THR A 210 -8.31 -13.81 -4.36
N GLY A 211 -8.29 -14.45 -5.53
CA GLY A 211 -9.19 -15.52 -6.00
C GLY A 211 -10.73 -15.37 -5.90
N GLY A 212 -11.39 -15.33 -7.08
CA GLY A 212 -12.79 -15.73 -7.29
C GLY A 212 -13.34 -15.28 -8.67
N GLY A 213 -13.41 -16.19 -9.66
CA GLY A 213 -13.78 -15.90 -11.07
C GLY A 213 -15.15 -15.23 -11.30
N LYS A 214 -15.46 -14.66 -12.48
CA LYS A 214 -15.42 -15.23 -13.84
C LYS A 214 -14.89 -14.22 -14.88
N GLY A 215 -13.97 -14.66 -15.74
CA GLY A 215 -13.70 -13.99 -17.01
C GLY A 215 -14.53 -14.64 -18.12
N GLU A 216 -15.53 -13.94 -18.63
CA GLU A 216 -16.04 -14.17 -19.98
C GLU A 216 -15.61 -12.99 -20.84
N GLY A 217 -14.81 -13.28 -21.87
CA GLY A 217 -14.66 -12.43 -23.04
C GLY A 217 -13.56 -11.38 -22.98
N GLY A 218 -12.53 -11.59 -23.81
CA GLY A 218 -11.83 -10.50 -24.47
C GLY A 218 -10.45 -10.16 -23.92
N GLU A 219 -9.43 -10.56 -24.68
CA GLU A 219 -8.04 -10.07 -24.68
C GLU A 219 -7.07 -10.68 -23.64
N LYS A 220 -5.98 -11.25 -24.18
CA LYS A 220 -4.90 -11.94 -23.45
C LYS A 220 -4.04 -10.95 -22.67
N GLY A 221 -4.57 -10.39 -21.59
CA GLY A 221 -3.77 -9.93 -20.44
C GLY A 221 -3.65 -11.08 -19.45
N PHE A 222 -2.44 -11.38 -18.95
CA PHE A 222 -2.23 -12.46 -17.99
C PHE A 222 -2.95 -12.16 -16.66
N GLN A 223 -4.18 -12.66 -16.49
CA GLN A 223 -4.89 -12.68 -15.21
C GLN A 223 -4.36 -13.81 -14.34
N ILE A 224 -3.62 -13.48 -13.26
CA ILE A 224 -3.03 -14.48 -12.36
C ILE A 224 -3.80 -14.43 -11.03
N ASN A 225 -4.93 -15.15 -10.99
CA ASN A 225 -5.87 -15.16 -9.87
C ASN A 225 -5.58 -16.24 -8.79
N ALA A 226 -4.47 -16.95 -8.90
CA ALA A 226 -4.00 -17.85 -7.86
C ALA A 226 -2.58 -17.45 -7.39
N ILE A 227 -2.37 -17.46 -6.07
CA ILE A 227 -1.07 -17.14 -5.45
C ILE A 227 -0.02 -18.21 -5.84
N PHE A 228 -0.47 -19.42 -6.19
CA PHE A 228 0.30 -20.51 -6.78
C PHE A 228 -0.30 -20.92 -8.13
N GLY A 229 0.41 -21.71 -8.94
CA GLY A 229 -0.18 -22.38 -10.11
C GLY A 229 -0.06 -21.58 -11.41
N PHE A 230 1.12 -20.98 -11.64
CA PHE A 230 1.43 -20.59 -13.01
C PHE A 230 1.44 -21.84 -13.90
N PRO A 231 0.79 -21.82 -15.08
CA PRO A 231 0.95 -22.92 -16.02
C PRO A 231 2.42 -23.07 -16.43
N ASP A 232 2.86 -24.29 -16.71
CA ASP A 232 4.27 -24.56 -17.07
C ASP A 232 4.77 -23.70 -18.25
N ASP A 233 3.90 -23.43 -19.22
CA ASP A 233 4.18 -22.60 -20.41
C ASP A 233 4.43 -21.12 -20.11
N SER A 234 4.13 -20.68 -18.89
CA SER A 234 4.39 -19.31 -18.44
C SER A 234 5.88 -19.07 -18.20
N PHE A 235 6.65 -20.14 -18.01
CA PHE A 235 8.09 -20.12 -17.76
C PHE A 235 8.89 -20.48 -19.00
N ILE A 236 9.96 -19.75 -19.25
CA ILE A 236 11.00 -20.16 -20.17
C ILE A 236 11.74 -21.35 -19.53
N HIS A 237 11.72 -22.50 -20.21
CA HIS A 237 12.36 -23.73 -19.75
C HIS A 237 12.87 -24.56 -20.94
N SER A 238 13.91 -25.39 -20.73
CA SER A 238 14.45 -26.28 -21.77
C SER A 238 14.04 -27.73 -21.58
N ALA A 239 13.68 -28.41 -22.68
CA ALA A 239 13.41 -29.85 -22.74
C ALA A 239 12.40 -30.35 -21.68
N GLY A 240 11.40 -29.54 -21.34
CA GLY A 240 10.39 -29.87 -20.32
C GLY A 240 10.92 -29.98 -18.89
N MET A 241 12.16 -29.58 -18.63
CA MET A 241 12.79 -29.61 -17.30
C MET A 241 12.26 -28.46 -16.43
N ILE A 242 11.12 -28.70 -15.81
CA ILE A 242 10.46 -27.80 -14.86
C ILE A 242 9.78 -28.64 -13.78
N THR A 243 9.73 -28.13 -12.54
CA THR A 243 8.83 -28.70 -11.54
C THR A 243 7.39 -28.44 -12.00
N LYS A 244 6.69 -29.50 -12.41
CA LYS A 244 5.32 -29.44 -12.93
C LYS A 244 4.38 -28.71 -11.99
N GLU A 245 3.43 -27.97 -12.54
CA GLU A 245 2.48 -27.12 -11.83
C GLU A 245 1.91 -27.77 -10.56
N GLU A 246 1.37 -28.99 -10.66
CA GLU A 246 0.78 -29.71 -9.55
C GLU A 246 1.80 -30.09 -8.46
N ILE A 247 3.02 -30.44 -8.87
CA ILE A 247 4.12 -30.76 -7.97
C ILE A 247 4.66 -29.49 -7.30
N ARG A 248 4.72 -28.38 -8.05
CA ARG A 248 5.13 -27.06 -7.56
C ARG A 248 4.17 -26.57 -6.50
N ALA A 249 2.86 -26.68 -6.71
CA ALA A 249 1.84 -26.31 -5.73
C ALA A 249 1.98 -27.11 -4.42
N ILE A 250 2.20 -28.42 -4.50
CA ILE A 250 2.43 -29.27 -3.32
C ILE A 250 3.71 -28.85 -2.59
N SER A 251 4.79 -28.64 -3.34
CA SER A 251 6.10 -28.27 -2.80
C SER A 251 6.02 -26.98 -2.00
N LEU A 252 5.42 -25.93 -2.57
CA LEU A 252 5.26 -24.62 -1.94
C LEU A 252 4.34 -24.69 -0.71
N SER A 253 3.24 -25.46 -0.78
CA SER A 253 2.35 -25.68 0.36
C SER A 253 3.08 -26.33 1.54
N LYS A 254 3.95 -27.31 1.29
CA LYS A 254 4.71 -28.00 2.34
C LYS A 254 5.82 -27.13 2.96
N MET A 255 6.33 -26.14 2.24
CA MET A 255 7.27 -25.13 2.76
C MET A 255 6.68 -24.21 3.82
N ARG A 256 5.35 -24.03 3.87
CA ARG A 256 4.68 -23.12 4.84
C ARG A 256 5.28 -21.71 4.83
N ILE A 257 5.50 -21.18 3.62
CA ILE A 257 6.07 -19.86 3.37
C ILE A 257 5.17 -18.78 3.99
N ARG A 258 5.80 -17.83 4.68
CA ARG A 258 5.20 -16.60 5.24
C ARG A 258 5.71 -15.40 4.46
N GLU A 259 5.04 -14.26 4.60
CA GLU A 259 5.37 -13.03 3.86
C GLU A 259 6.83 -12.57 4.05
N ASN A 260 7.44 -12.81 5.21
CA ASN A 260 8.82 -12.44 5.53
C ASN A 260 9.82 -13.60 5.47
N SER A 261 9.46 -14.73 4.86
CA SER A 261 10.32 -15.92 4.82
C SER A 261 11.55 -15.74 3.94
N VAL A 262 12.66 -16.32 4.36
CA VAL A 262 13.85 -16.51 3.52
C VAL A 262 13.82 -17.92 2.93
N ILE A 263 13.97 -18.05 1.61
CA ILE A 263 13.88 -19.33 0.90
C ILE A 263 15.15 -19.59 0.10
N TRP A 264 15.67 -20.80 0.15
CA TRP A 264 16.71 -21.28 -0.78
C TRP A 264 16.09 -22.27 -1.76
N ASP A 265 16.19 -21.99 -3.06
CA ASP A 265 15.79 -22.88 -4.15
C ASP A 265 17.05 -23.49 -4.80
N ILE A 266 17.43 -24.69 -4.35
CA ILE A 266 18.65 -25.38 -4.77
C ILE A 266 18.41 -26.24 -6.00
N GLY A 267 19.16 -25.96 -7.07
CA GLY A 267 18.94 -26.56 -8.37
C GLY A 267 17.71 -25.96 -9.04
N SER A 268 17.62 -24.63 -9.02
CA SER A 268 16.43 -23.84 -9.36
C SER A 268 15.89 -24.08 -10.79
N GLY A 269 16.73 -24.58 -11.71
CA GLY A 269 16.25 -24.96 -13.04
C GLY A 269 15.76 -23.75 -13.83
N SER A 270 14.47 -23.71 -14.14
CA SER A 270 13.82 -22.56 -14.80
C SER A 270 13.50 -21.39 -13.85
N GLY A 271 13.65 -21.58 -12.53
CA GLY A 271 13.29 -20.59 -11.51
C GLY A 271 11.83 -20.63 -11.07
N SER A 272 11.05 -21.62 -11.54
CA SER A 272 9.61 -21.63 -11.27
C SER A 272 9.24 -21.73 -9.79
N ILE A 273 9.98 -22.51 -9.00
CA ILE A 273 9.81 -22.59 -7.54
C ILE A 273 10.24 -21.27 -6.90
N ALA A 274 11.42 -20.74 -7.23
CA ALA A 274 11.89 -19.46 -6.71
C ALA A 274 10.89 -18.32 -6.97
N ILE A 275 10.31 -18.25 -8.16
CA ILE A 275 9.35 -17.21 -8.55
C ILE A 275 8.05 -17.32 -7.76
N GLU A 276 7.44 -18.50 -7.68
CA GLU A 276 6.22 -18.67 -6.89
C GLU A 276 6.49 -18.51 -5.39
N ALA A 277 7.63 -18.96 -4.89
CA ALA A 277 8.07 -18.72 -3.52
C ALA A 277 8.24 -17.21 -3.24
N GLY A 278 8.79 -16.45 -4.18
CA GLY A 278 8.96 -15.01 -4.05
C GLY A 278 7.63 -14.25 -3.98
N ARG A 279 6.60 -14.73 -4.69
CA ARG A 279 5.24 -14.16 -4.63
C ARG A 279 4.56 -14.38 -3.28
N LEU A 280 4.90 -15.47 -2.60
CA LEU A 280 4.42 -15.77 -1.25
C LEU A 280 5.19 -15.00 -0.17
N ALA A 281 6.51 -14.91 -0.33
CA ALA A 281 7.41 -14.22 0.57
C ALA A 281 7.60 -12.75 0.17
N LYS A 282 6.50 -11.99 0.04
CA LYS A 282 6.48 -10.60 -0.48
C LYS A 282 7.47 -9.66 0.20
N MET A 283 7.64 -9.79 1.52
CA MET A 283 8.57 -9.02 2.35
C MET A 283 9.85 -9.81 2.69
N GLY A 284 9.99 -11.01 2.14
CA GLY A 284 11.08 -11.94 2.37
C GLY A 284 12.12 -11.89 1.27
N LYS A 285 12.92 -12.96 1.18
CA LYS A 285 13.99 -13.07 0.18
C LYS A 285 14.12 -14.49 -0.33
N VAL A 286 14.27 -14.65 -1.64
CA VAL A 286 14.49 -15.96 -2.26
C VAL A 286 15.86 -15.98 -2.92
N TYR A 287 16.64 -17.00 -2.62
CA TYR A 287 17.90 -17.29 -3.30
C TYR A 287 17.67 -18.44 -4.29
N ALA A 288 17.79 -18.15 -5.59
CA ALA A 288 17.70 -19.15 -6.66
C ALA A 288 19.10 -19.63 -7.01
N ILE A 289 19.45 -20.86 -6.63
CA ILE A 289 20.79 -21.42 -6.80
C ILE A 289 20.82 -22.35 -8.01
N GLU A 290 21.65 -22.01 -9.00
CA GLU A 290 21.84 -22.80 -10.22
C GLU A 290 23.28 -22.64 -10.72
N LYS A 291 23.82 -23.70 -11.33
CA LYS A 291 25.21 -23.75 -11.82
C LYS A 291 25.32 -23.66 -13.34
N LYS A 292 24.24 -23.94 -14.07
CA LYS A 292 24.25 -23.91 -15.54
C LYS A 292 23.91 -22.51 -16.04
N HIS A 293 24.86 -21.88 -16.73
CA HIS A 293 24.70 -20.53 -17.32
C HIS A 293 23.40 -20.34 -18.12
N ASP A 294 23.04 -21.31 -18.99
CA ASP A 294 21.84 -21.16 -19.82
C ASP A 294 20.55 -21.14 -18.98
N ARG A 295 20.51 -21.87 -17.86
CA ARG A 295 19.38 -21.87 -16.93
C ARG A 295 19.32 -20.58 -16.11
N ILE A 296 20.47 -20.06 -15.71
CA ILE A 296 20.57 -18.75 -15.05
C ILE A 296 19.99 -17.65 -15.94
N LYS A 297 20.26 -17.69 -17.25
CA LYS A 297 19.62 -16.76 -18.21
C LYS A 297 18.09 -16.90 -18.19
N GLN A 298 17.58 -18.12 -18.21
CA GLN A 298 16.12 -18.39 -18.14
C GLN A 298 15.50 -17.87 -16.84
N ILE A 299 16.15 -18.10 -15.70
CA ILE A 299 15.69 -17.60 -14.40
C ILE A 299 15.59 -16.07 -14.44
N ASN A 300 16.63 -15.39 -14.92
CA ASN A 300 16.65 -13.93 -15.01
C ASN A 300 15.58 -13.38 -15.97
N GLU A 301 15.35 -14.03 -17.11
CA GLU A 301 14.29 -13.64 -18.04
C GLU A 301 12.89 -13.84 -17.43
N ASN A 302 12.66 -14.96 -16.72
CA ASN A 302 11.40 -15.21 -16.03
C ASN A 302 11.17 -14.21 -14.88
N ILE A 303 12.21 -13.89 -14.09
CA ILE A 303 12.16 -12.86 -13.05
C ILE A 303 11.80 -11.50 -13.65
N LYS A 304 12.43 -11.13 -14.77
CA LYS A 304 12.15 -9.87 -15.48
C LYS A 304 10.72 -9.83 -16.02
N LYS A 305 10.25 -10.92 -16.63
CA LYS A 305 8.89 -11.05 -17.18
C LYS A 305 7.82 -10.86 -16.09
N ILE A 306 8.08 -11.35 -14.88
CA ILE A 306 7.14 -11.32 -13.75
C ILE A 306 7.43 -10.12 -12.80
N SER A 307 8.47 -9.34 -13.09
CA SER A 307 8.87 -8.14 -12.33
C SER A 307 9.14 -8.39 -10.83
N MET A 308 9.81 -9.51 -10.51
CA MET A 308 10.15 -9.87 -9.14
C MET A 308 11.43 -9.15 -8.66
N LYS A 309 11.38 -8.54 -7.48
CA LYS A 309 12.53 -7.79 -6.90
C LYS A 309 13.19 -8.48 -5.70
N ASN A 310 12.52 -9.45 -5.08
CA ASN A 310 12.97 -10.14 -3.87
C ASN A 310 13.67 -11.48 -4.15
N ILE A 311 14.05 -11.74 -5.42
CA ILE A 311 14.73 -12.97 -5.85
C ILE A 311 16.16 -12.62 -6.27
N GLU A 312 17.13 -13.27 -5.64
CA GLU A 312 18.55 -13.16 -5.97
C GLU A 312 19.03 -14.47 -6.60
N VAL A 313 19.60 -14.39 -7.80
CA VAL A 313 20.15 -15.56 -8.49
C VAL A 313 21.60 -15.73 -8.08
N ILE A 314 21.91 -16.88 -7.47
CA ILE A 314 23.27 -17.25 -7.07
C ILE A 314 23.81 -18.24 -8.09
N GLU A 315 24.77 -17.79 -8.88
CA GLU A 315 25.52 -18.64 -9.79
C GLU A 315 26.55 -19.46 -9.01
N GLY A 316 26.35 -20.78 -8.98
CA GLY A 316 27.27 -21.68 -8.31
C GLY A 316 26.68 -23.06 -8.01
N GLU A 317 27.53 -23.95 -7.53
CA GLU A 317 27.13 -25.30 -7.14
C GLU A 317 26.91 -25.42 -5.62
N ALA A 318 25.75 -25.93 -5.22
CA ALA A 318 25.46 -26.20 -3.82
C ALA A 318 26.23 -27.46 -3.34
N PRO A 319 26.70 -27.47 -2.07
CA PRO A 319 26.53 -26.45 -1.05
C PRO A 319 27.58 -25.32 -1.05
N ASP A 320 28.52 -25.28 -2.00
CA ASP A 320 29.71 -24.42 -1.90
C ASP A 320 29.34 -22.92 -1.96
N CYS A 321 28.33 -22.56 -2.75
CA CYS A 321 27.79 -21.20 -2.88
C CYS A 321 26.76 -20.81 -1.79
N LEU A 322 26.45 -21.68 -0.82
CA LEU A 322 25.46 -21.39 0.23
C LEU A 322 26.05 -20.57 1.40
N LYS A 323 27.38 -20.46 1.48
CA LYS A 323 28.06 -19.75 2.57
C LYS A 323 27.79 -18.25 2.50
N GLY A 324 27.40 -17.66 3.63
CA GLY A 324 27.13 -16.23 3.75
C GLY A 324 25.74 -15.79 3.30
N LEU A 325 24.91 -16.72 2.78
CA LEU A 325 23.50 -16.43 2.52
C LEU A 325 22.73 -16.30 3.84
N THR A 326 21.70 -15.46 3.84
CA THR A 326 20.80 -15.31 4.99
C THR A 326 20.14 -16.64 5.34
N GLU A 327 20.03 -16.92 6.64
CA GLU A 327 19.43 -18.14 7.18
C GLU A 327 18.00 -18.37 6.64
N PRO A 328 17.71 -19.53 6.03
CA PRO A 328 16.43 -19.81 5.42
C PRO A 328 15.38 -20.30 6.43
N ASP A 329 14.14 -19.90 6.21
CA ASP A 329 12.93 -20.46 6.80
C ASP A 329 12.51 -21.75 6.06
N ALA A 330 12.78 -21.83 4.75
CA ALA A 330 12.54 -23.01 3.95
C ALA A 330 13.62 -23.24 2.90
N VAL A 331 13.93 -24.50 2.61
CA VAL A 331 14.84 -24.92 1.54
C VAL A 331 14.10 -25.88 0.63
N PHE A 332 14.14 -25.61 -0.67
CA PHE A 332 13.76 -26.54 -1.72
C PHE A 332 14.99 -27.14 -2.37
N ILE A 333 14.96 -28.45 -2.64
CA ILE A 333 16.01 -29.14 -3.38
C ILE A 333 15.36 -29.80 -4.61
N GLY A 334 15.47 -29.13 -5.75
CA GLY A 334 15.03 -29.63 -7.06
C GLY A 334 16.10 -30.44 -7.79
N GLY A 335 17.38 -30.22 -7.46
CA GLY A 335 18.49 -30.99 -8.02
C GLY A 335 19.73 -30.94 -7.13
N SER A 336 20.32 -32.11 -6.86
CA SER A 336 21.46 -32.24 -5.94
C SER A 336 22.79 -32.58 -6.63
N SER A 337 22.77 -32.95 -7.92
CA SER A 337 23.96 -33.44 -8.65
C SER A 337 24.74 -34.53 -7.91
N GLY A 338 24.04 -35.41 -7.17
CA GLY A 338 24.66 -36.47 -6.35
C GLY A 338 25.21 -36.01 -5.00
N ARG A 339 25.17 -34.71 -4.68
CA ARG A 339 25.67 -34.10 -3.43
C ARG A 339 24.61 -33.95 -2.34
N LEU A 340 23.50 -34.68 -2.43
CA LEU A 340 22.33 -34.50 -1.56
C LEU A 340 22.70 -34.54 -0.07
N LYS A 341 23.49 -35.53 0.36
CA LYS A 341 23.91 -35.67 1.76
C LYS A 341 24.61 -34.41 2.27
N THR A 342 25.60 -33.90 1.52
CA THR A 342 26.33 -32.70 1.91
C THR A 342 25.47 -31.44 1.89
N ILE A 343 24.50 -31.35 0.96
CA ILE A 343 23.54 -30.24 0.92
C ILE A 343 22.67 -30.26 2.18
N LEU A 344 22.12 -31.42 2.55
CA LEU A 344 21.29 -31.56 3.75
C LEU A 344 22.06 -31.22 5.03
N GLU A 345 23.31 -31.65 5.14
CA GLU A 345 24.17 -31.32 6.27
C GLU A 345 24.37 -29.80 6.42
N VAL A 346 24.62 -29.09 5.31
CA VAL A 346 24.77 -27.63 5.33
C VAL A 346 23.44 -26.94 5.63
N CYS A 347 22.36 -27.30 4.94
CA CYS A 347 21.05 -26.70 5.16
C CYS A 347 20.56 -26.87 6.61
N SER A 348 20.71 -28.08 7.18
CA SER A 348 20.30 -28.34 8.56
C SER A 348 21.01 -27.47 9.61
N LYS A 349 22.23 -27.02 9.31
CA LYS A 349 23.03 -26.13 10.18
C LYS A 349 22.74 -24.66 9.95
N SER A 350 22.35 -24.28 8.74
CA SER A 350 22.10 -22.88 8.36
C SER A 350 20.66 -22.41 8.56
N MET A 351 19.71 -23.34 8.72
CA MET A 351 18.29 -23.02 8.82
C MET A 351 17.89 -22.41 10.16
N LYS A 352 16.88 -21.54 10.12
CA LYS A 352 16.21 -21.02 11.31
C LYS A 352 15.49 -22.13 12.08
N ASN A 353 15.20 -21.85 13.36
CA ASN A 353 14.42 -22.75 14.20
C ASN A 353 13.04 -23.06 13.55
N LYS A 354 12.68 -24.34 13.48
CA LYS A 354 11.48 -24.87 12.79
C LYS A 354 11.44 -24.69 11.27
N GLY A 355 12.58 -24.43 10.64
CA GLY A 355 12.67 -24.38 9.19
C GLY A 355 12.35 -25.73 8.53
N ARG A 356 12.06 -25.71 7.23
CA ARG A 356 11.61 -26.91 6.48
C ARG A 356 12.48 -27.17 5.25
N ILE A 357 12.85 -28.43 5.03
CA ILE A 357 13.50 -28.89 3.80
C ILE A 357 12.49 -29.71 2.99
N ILE A 358 12.27 -29.31 1.74
CA ILE A 358 11.37 -29.98 0.80
C ILE A 358 12.24 -30.50 -0.35
N ILE A 359 12.08 -31.78 -0.67
CA ILE A 359 12.85 -32.46 -1.70
C ILE A 359 11.86 -33.15 -2.62
N ASN A 360 11.98 -32.90 -3.92
CA ASN A 360 11.27 -33.72 -4.90
C ASN A 360 12.25 -34.79 -5.39
N ALA A 361 11.97 -36.04 -5.04
CA ALA A 361 12.73 -37.20 -5.51
C ALA A 361 12.03 -37.79 -6.75
N ILE A 362 12.79 -37.96 -7.82
CA ILE A 362 12.35 -38.57 -9.09
C ILE A 362 13.13 -39.86 -9.30
#